data_AF-A0A420ZAS2-F1
#
_entry.id   AF-A0A420ZAS2-F1
#
_cell.length_a   1.000
_cell.length_b   1.000
_cell.length_c   1.000
_cell.angle_alpha   90.00
_cell.angle_beta   90.00
_cell.angle_gamma   90.00
#
_symmetry.space_group_name_H-M   'P 1'
#
loop_
_entity.id
_entity.type
_entity.pdbx_description
1 polymer ?
#
loop_
_entity_poly.entity_id
_entity_poly.type
_entity_poly.pdbx_seq_one_letter_code
_entity_poly.pdbx_strand_id
1 'polypeptide(L)'
;MLKGLMVKVVKSSLPIKEAGLVLGIVLGDKSGFSHQFYQKLIDSGLVHIVVASGTNVMLVSSLVIENLAYILGRKKAIVVGLGVLWWYALMVGLEAPILRASLLMTIFYWSRLLGRKYSLSRGLLVTVAIMLLIDWQMIKEVSFWLSLMAFLGVLTYRGRHSWALTLWVMVWVWPILSLVFGRLALLSFVFNMLVLFLVETISLVGLGAMLVGLVWPMVARWWLWLIYPLLRYFVMVVEWGADLNWIVDFNFNWWMLVGWYLILFWWLEKRKKRQKLCC
;
A
#
# COMPACT_ATOMS: atom_id res chain seq x y z
N MET A 1 17.44 2.37 -15.99
CA MET A 1 17.69 1.34 -17.03
C MET A 1 16.94 0.03 -16.75
N LEU A 2 17.09 -0.58 -15.56
CA LEU A 2 16.42 -1.84 -15.19
C LEU A 2 14.88 -1.77 -15.16
N LYS A 3 14.29 -0.70 -14.60
CA LYS A 3 12.82 -0.49 -14.59
C LYS A 3 12.21 -0.55 -15.99
N GLY A 4 12.87 0.05 -16.99
CA GLY A 4 12.42 0.04 -18.38
C GLY A 4 12.43 -1.35 -19.03
N LEU A 5 13.40 -2.20 -18.67
CA LEU A 5 13.45 -3.58 -19.15
C LEU A 5 12.30 -4.42 -18.57
N MET A 6 12.03 -4.29 -17.26
CA MET A 6 10.90 -4.96 -16.61
C MET A 6 9.57 -4.55 -17.24
N VAL A 7 9.36 -3.25 -17.46
CA VAL A 7 8.17 -2.72 -18.12
C VAL A 7 7.99 -3.32 -19.52
N LYS A 8 9.08 -3.44 -20.29
CA LYS A 8 9.06 -4.02 -21.64
C LYS A 8 8.66 -5.51 -21.61
N VAL A 9 9.23 -6.30 -20.69
CA VAL A 9 8.88 -7.72 -20.54
C VAL A 9 7.38 -7.89 -20.27
N VAL A 10 6.83 -7.10 -19.35
CA VAL A 10 5.42 -7.19 -18.95
C VAL A 10 4.49 -6.75 -20.08
N LYS A 11 4.75 -5.60 -20.71
CA LYS A 11 3.95 -5.09 -21.83
C LYS A 11 3.97 -6.00 -23.05
N SER A 12 5.04 -6.77 -23.25
CA SER A 12 5.15 -7.74 -24.35
C SER A 12 4.52 -9.11 -24.06
N SER A 13 4.13 -9.37 -22.81
CA SER A 13 3.66 -10.69 -22.36
C SER A 13 2.17 -10.74 -22.04
N LEU A 14 1.57 -9.59 -21.70
CA LEU A 14 0.17 -9.46 -21.28
C LEU A 14 -0.58 -8.42 -22.13
N PRO A 15 -1.92 -8.51 -22.23
CA PRO A 15 -2.71 -7.46 -22.86
C PRO A 15 -2.62 -6.14 -22.07
N ILE A 16 -2.95 -5.02 -22.73
CA ILE A 16 -2.67 -3.66 -22.24
C ILE A 16 -3.24 -3.38 -20.84
N LYS A 17 -4.49 -3.79 -20.55
CA LYS A 17 -5.13 -3.52 -19.26
C LYS A 17 -4.43 -4.28 -18.12
N GLU A 18 -4.18 -5.56 -18.33
CA GLU A 18 -3.58 -6.47 -17.35
C GLU A 18 -2.09 -6.14 -17.14
N ALA A 19 -1.36 -5.79 -18.21
CA ALA A 19 0.01 -5.31 -18.13
C ALA A 19 0.10 -4.00 -17.32
N GLY A 20 -0.78 -3.04 -17.61
CA GLY A 20 -0.87 -1.79 -16.85
C GLY A 20 -1.19 -2.04 -15.37
N LEU A 21 -2.10 -2.96 -15.08
CA LEU A 21 -2.47 -3.32 -13.71
C LEU A 21 -1.31 -3.92 -12.92
N VAL A 22 -0.58 -4.89 -13.49
CA VAL A 22 0.62 -5.47 -12.84
C VAL A 22 1.67 -4.39 -12.59
N LEU A 23 1.92 -3.53 -13.58
CA LEU A 23 2.93 -2.47 -13.47
C LEU A 23 2.53 -1.42 -12.41
N GLY A 24 1.25 -1.04 -12.34
CA GLY A 24 0.75 -0.16 -11.30
C GLY A 24 0.89 -0.76 -9.91
N ILE A 25 0.48 -2.03 -9.75
CA ILE A 25 0.52 -2.74 -8.46
C ILE A 25 1.96 -3.00 -7.98
N VAL A 26 2.86 -3.43 -8.87
CA VAL A 26 4.23 -3.82 -8.52
C VAL A 26 5.19 -2.63 -8.48
N LEU A 27 5.12 -1.75 -9.48
CA LEU A 27 6.09 -0.68 -9.69
C LEU A 27 5.55 0.73 -9.41
N GLY A 28 4.28 0.87 -9.04
CA GLY A 28 3.62 2.18 -8.90
C GLY A 28 3.42 2.91 -10.23
N ASP A 29 3.70 2.25 -11.36
CA ASP A 29 3.78 2.91 -12.66
C ASP A 29 2.39 3.10 -13.28
N LYS A 30 1.95 4.35 -13.35
CA LYS A 30 0.67 4.77 -13.94
C LYS A 30 0.72 4.90 -15.46
N SER A 31 1.90 4.86 -16.08
CA SER A 31 2.07 5.07 -17.53
C SER A 31 1.43 3.96 -18.38
N GLY A 32 1.08 2.83 -17.78
CA GLY A 32 0.38 1.73 -18.44
C GLY A 32 -1.14 1.88 -18.52
N PHE A 33 -1.75 2.84 -17.82
CA PHE A 33 -3.20 2.98 -17.79
C PHE A 33 -3.73 3.81 -18.96
N SER A 34 -4.74 3.29 -19.65
CA SER A 34 -5.57 4.14 -20.51
C SER A 34 -6.41 5.08 -19.64
N HIS A 35 -6.72 6.28 -20.13
CA HIS A 35 -7.57 7.23 -19.40
C HIS A 35 -8.91 6.61 -18.99
N GLN A 36 -9.51 5.79 -19.86
CA GLN A 36 -10.76 5.08 -19.57
C GLN A 36 -10.61 4.09 -18.41
N PHE A 37 -9.53 3.30 -18.38
CA PHE A 37 -9.32 2.32 -17.31
C PHE A 37 -8.99 3.00 -15.98
N TYR A 38 -8.20 4.07 -16.02
CA TYR A 38 -7.92 4.88 -14.84
C TYR A 38 -9.21 5.48 -14.24
N GLN A 39 -10.12 5.95 -15.10
CA GLN A 39 -11.43 6.43 -14.65
C GLN A 39 -12.25 5.31 -14.01
N LYS A 40 -12.31 4.11 -14.61
CA LYS A 40 -12.97 2.95 -13.99
C LYS A 40 -12.36 2.55 -12.63
N LEU A 41 -11.04 2.71 -12.45
CA LEU A 41 -10.40 2.51 -11.15
C LEU A 41 -10.84 3.53 -10.11
N ILE A 42 -11.03 4.80 -10.51
CA ILE A 42 -11.59 5.84 -9.64
C ILE A 42 -13.05 5.49 -9.31
N ASP A 43 -13.83 5.11 -10.33
CA ASP A 43 -15.27 4.91 -10.21
C ASP A 43 -15.63 3.67 -9.38
N SER A 44 -14.82 2.61 -9.48
CA SER A 44 -14.89 1.44 -8.59
C SER A 44 -14.34 1.70 -7.18
N GLY A 45 -13.69 2.85 -6.95
CA GLY A 45 -13.03 3.17 -5.70
C GLY A 45 -11.75 2.37 -5.44
N LEU A 46 -11.23 1.62 -6.41
CA LEU A 46 -10.04 0.76 -6.27
C LEU A 46 -8.71 1.45 -6.62
N VAL A 47 -8.75 2.68 -7.14
CA VAL A 47 -7.56 3.45 -7.54
C VAL A 47 -6.52 3.55 -6.43
N HIS A 48 -6.95 3.74 -5.18
CA HIS A 48 -6.04 3.89 -4.04
C HIS A 48 -5.26 2.60 -3.74
N ILE A 49 -5.82 1.43 -4.01
CA ILE A 49 -5.15 0.14 -3.79
C ILE A 49 -4.08 -0.08 -4.85
N VAL A 50 -4.39 0.26 -6.10
CA VAL A 50 -3.48 0.09 -7.25
C VAL A 50 -2.35 1.13 -7.22
N VAL A 51 -2.60 2.34 -6.72
CA VAL A 51 -1.65 3.45 -6.75
C VAL A 51 -0.83 3.60 -5.47
N ALA A 52 -1.19 2.95 -4.34
CA ALA A 52 -0.60 3.27 -3.02
C ALA A 52 -0.09 2.08 -2.18
N SER A 53 0.17 0.91 -2.76
CA SER A 53 0.47 -0.32 -1.99
C SER A 53 1.97 -0.47 -1.61
N GLY A 54 2.45 0.32 -0.65
CA GLY A 54 3.75 0.07 0.01
C GLY A 54 3.78 -1.23 0.84
N THR A 55 2.62 -1.84 1.07
CA THR A 55 2.40 -3.14 1.73
C THR A 55 3.09 -4.29 1.02
N ASN A 56 3.21 -4.22 -0.31
CA ASN A 56 3.89 -5.23 -1.11
C ASN A 56 5.36 -5.38 -0.70
N VAL A 57 6.04 -4.25 -0.44
CA VAL A 57 7.44 -4.22 -0.01
C VAL A 57 7.58 -4.87 1.37
N MET A 58 6.66 -4.56 2.30
CA MET A 58 6.66 -5.15 3.63
C MET A 58 6.47 -6.67 3.56
N LEU A 59 5.48 -7.15 2.83
CA LEU A 59 5.19 -8.58 2.66
C LEU A 59 6.34 -9.34 2.01
N VAL A 60 6.88 -8.83 0.91
CA VAL A 60 8.03 -9.45 0.23
C VAL A 60 9.21 -9.54 1.18
N SER A 61 9.52 -8.45 1.89
CA SER A 61 10.64 -8.46 2.82
C SER A 61 10.44 -9.41 4.00
N SER A 62 9.22 -9.50 4.57
CA SER A 62 8.96 -10.42 5.68
C SER A 62 9.08 -11.87 5.25
N LEU A 63 8.50 -12.24 4.09
CA LEU A 63 8.59 -13.59 3.56
C LEU A 63 10.04 -13.98 3.24
N VAL A 64 10.82 -13.09 2.63
CA VAL A 64 12.24 -13.35 2.34
C VAL A 64 13.02 -13.56 3.64
N ILE A 65 12.87 -12.66 4.61
CA ILE A 65 13.61 -12.72 5.88
C ILE A 65 13.23 -13.97 6.69
N GLU A 66 11.95 -14.32 6.74
CA GLU A 66 11.47 -15.47 7.51
C GLU A 66 11.87 -16.82 6.88
N ASN A 67 11.78 -16.95 5.56
CA ASN A 67 12.26 -18.15 4.86
C ASN A 67 13.78 -18.29 4.97
N LEU A 68 14.55 -17.20 4.83
CA LEU A 68 16.00 -17.23 5.04
C LEU A 68 16.36 -17.52 6.50
N ALA A 69 15.53 -17.12 7.48
CA ALA A 69 15.78 -17.38 8.89
C ALA A 69 15.75 -18.86 9.23
N TYR A 70 14.96 -19.65 8.50
CA TYR A 70 14.92 -21.11 8.63
C TYR A 70 16.23 -21.78 8.18
N ILE A 71 16.93 -21.18 7.20
CA ILE A 71 18.11 -21.79 6.55
C ILE A 71 19.43 -21.24 7.11
N LEU A 72 19.56 -19.92 7.29
CA LEU A 72 20.82 -19.25 7.63
C LEU A 72 20.93 -18.82 9.11
N GLY A 73 19.87 -19.03 9.90
CA GLY A 73 19.77 -18.55 11.27
C GLY A 73 19.36 -17.06 11.37
N ARG A 74 18.69 -16.72 12.47
CA ARG A 74 17.90 -15.48 12.61
C ARG A 74 18.69 -14.17 12.42
N LYS A 75 19.96 -14.11 12.85
CA LYS A 75 20.78 -12.88 12.70
C LYS A 75 21.22 -12.65 11.24
N LYS A 76 21.72 -13.69 10.56
CA LYS A 76 22.18 -13.59 9.18
C LYS A 76 21.02 -13.33 8.21
N ALA A 77 19.88 -13.98 8.44
CA ALA A 77 18.69 -13.78 7.63
C ALA A 77 18.14 -12.34 7.68
N ILE A 78 18.20 -11.70 8.86
CA ILE A 78 17.80 -10.29 8.99
C ILE A 78 18.72 -9.39 8.17
N VAL A 79 20.04 -9.57 8.27
CA VAL A 79 21.00 -8.72 7.51
C VAL A 79 20.83 -8.92 6.01
N VAL A 80 20.78 -10.17 5.55
CA VAL A 80 20.63 -10.49 4.13
C VAL A 80 19.29 -9.97 3.60
N GLY A 81 18.19 -10.21 4.32
CA GLY A 81 16.87 -9.79 3.83
C GLY A 81 16.63 -8.29 3.92
N LEU A 82 17.25 -7.56 4.86
CA LEU A 82 17.30 -6.09 4.80
C LEU A 82 18.10 -5.60 3.59
N GLY A 83 19.20 -6.28 3.24
CA GLY A 83 19.95 -6.01 2.01
C GLY A 83 19.09 -6.19 0.75
N VAL A 84 18.36 -7.30 0.66
CA VAL A 84 17.41 -7.58 -0.44
C VAL A 84 16.30 -6.54 -0.51
N LEU A 85 15.75 -6.15 0.65
CA LEU A 85 14.71 -5.12 0.76
C LEU A 85 15.20 -3.78 0.19
N TRP A 86 16.37 -3.30 0.62
CA TRP A 86 16.90 -2.02 0.15
C TRP A 86 17.33 -2.06 -1.31
N TRP A 87 17.90 -3.18 -1.76
CA TRP A 87 18.17 -3.42 -3.18
C TRP A 87 16.89 -3.30 -4.00
N TYR A 88 15.81 -3.96 -3.58
CA TYR A 88 14.50 -3.86 -4.22
C TYR A 88 13.94 -2.43 -4.21
N ALA A 89 13.99 -1.74 -3.06
CA ALA A 89 13.49 -0.37 -2.93
C ALA A 89 14.20 0.61 -3.88
N LEU A 90 15.52 0.44 -4.05
CA LEU A 90 16.33 1.20 -5.00
C LEU A 90 16.00 0.88 -6.45
N MET A 91 15.69 -0.38 -6.77
CA MET A 91 15.31 -0.78 -8.13
C MET A 91 13.97 -0.19 -8.58
N VAL A 92 12.97 -0.16 -7.68
CA VAL A 92 11.61 0.30 -8.03
C VAL A 92 11.53 1.82 -8.11
N GLY A 93 12.33 2.53 -7.32
CA GLY A 93 12.51 3.99 -7.42
C GLY A 93 12.14 4.79 -6.18
N LEU A 94 12.35 4.25 -4.96
CA LEU A 94 12.21 4.96 -3.68
C LEU A 94 10.98 5.87 -3.52
N GLU A 95 9.85 5.50 -4.12
CA GLU A 95 8.60 6.25 -3.97
C GLU A 95 8.18 6.30 -2.49
N ALA A 96 7.47 7.36 -2.08
CA ALA A 96 7.11 7.60 -0.68
C ALA A 96 6.50 6.37 0.05
N PRO A 97 5.61 5.55 -0.54
CA PRO A 97 5.10 4.33 0.11
C PRO A 97 6.19 3.27 0.35
N ILE A 98 7.09 3.10 -0.62
CA ILE A 98 8.17 2.10 -0.62
C ILE A 98 9.24 2.48 0.39
N LEU A 99 9.65 3.75 0.39
CA LEU A 99 10.63 4.27 1.35
C LEU A 99 10.14 4.12 2.78
N ARG A 100 8.89 4.50 3.06
CA ARG A 100 8.28 4.34 4.39
C ARG A 100 8.25 2.88 4.84
N ALA A 101 7.77 1.99 3.98
CA ALA A 101 7.73 0.55 4.26
C ALA A 101 9.13 0.00 4.59
N SER A 102 10.12 0.40 3.79
CA SER A 102 11.52 -0.02 3.93
C SER A 102 12.13 0.44 5.26
N LEU A 103 11.87 1.69 5.65
CA LEU A 103 12.33 2.27 6.92
C LEU A 103 11.66 1.58 8.11
N LEU A 104 10.34 1.39 8.09
CA LEU A 104 9.61 0.69 9.16
C LEU A 104 10.11 -0.75 9.35
N MET A 105 10.32 -1.48 8.26
CA MET A 105 10.86 -2.84 8.32
C MET A 105 12.29 -2.87 8.85
N THR A 106 13.12 -1.90 8.45
CA THR A 106 14.48 -1.76 8.98
C THR A 106 14.45 -1.54 10.49
N ILE A 107 13.65 -0.59 11.00
CA ILE A 107 13.53 -0.31 12.43
C ILE A 107 12.96 -1.53 13.19
N PHE A 108 11.95 -2.20 12.62
CA PHE A 108 11.34 -3.38 13.22
C PHE A 108 12.36 -4.51 13.39
N TYR A 109 13.07 -4.90 12.33
CA TYR A 109 14.04 -5.98 12.41
C TYR A 109 15.28 -5.61 13.24
N TRP A 110 15.70 -4.35 13.21
CA TRP A 110 16.77 -3.86 14.09
C TRP A 110 16.39 -3.96 15.56
N SER A 111 15.14 -3.62 15.91
CA SER A 111 14.63 -3.79 17.27
C SER A 111 14.60 -5.26 17.70
N ARG A 112 14.31 -6.17 16.77
CA ARG A 112 14.31 -7.62 16.98
C ARG A 112 15.73 -8.18 17.20
N LEU A 113 16.74 -7.63 16.52
CA LEU A 113 18.15 -7.96 16.76
C LEU A 113 18.64 -7.50 18.13
N LEU A 114 18.19 -6.33 18.57
CA LEU A 114 18.53 -5.76 19.88
C LEU A 114 17.72 -6.36 21.05
N GLY A 115 16.76 -7.25 20.78
CA GLY A 115 15.88 -7.83 21.80
C GLY A 115 14.92 -6.83 22.45
N ARG A 116 14.73 -5.64 21.85
CA ARG A 116 13.87 -4.58 22.41
C ARG A 116 12.45 -4.73 21.92
N LYS A 117 11.48 -4.40 22.78
CA LYS A 117 10.06 -4.34 22.38
C LYS A 117 9.88 -3.22 21.35
N TYR A 118 9.49 -3.60 20.13
CA TYR A 118 9.12 -2.65 19.09
C TYR A 118 7.86 -1.89 19.50
N SER A 119 7.92 -0.56 19.40
CA SER A 119 6.73 0.30 19.57
C SER A 119 6.44 0.99 18.26
N LEU A 120 5.27 0.72 17.70
CA LEU A 120 4.83 1.23 16.40
C LEU A 120 4.85 2.78 16.36
N SER A 121 4.53 3.45 17.49
CA SER A 121 4.58 4.92 17.61
C SER A 121 5.97 5.52 17.43
N ARG A 122 6.98 5.02 18.15
CA ARG A 122 8.37 5.51 17.99
C ARG A 122 8.92 5.16 16.60
N GLY A 123 8.60 3.98 16.08
CA GLY A 123 9.00 3.58 14.74
C GLY A 123 8.48 4.53 13.66
N LEU A 124 7.20 4.92 13.74
CA LEU A 124 6.63 5.88 12.80
C LEU A 124 7.25 7.28 12.95
N LEU A 125 7.40 7.80 14.17
CA LEU A 125 8.00 9.14 14.37
C LEU A 125 9.40 9.23 13.75
N VAL A 126 10.23 8.21 13.99
CA VAL A 126 11.57 8.11 13.39
C VAL A 126 11.48 8.01 11.86
N THR A 127 10.57 7.19 11.35
CA THR A 127 10.38 7.03 9.90
C THR A 127 9.97 8.35 9.24
N VAL A 128 8.99 9.06 9.79
CA VAL A 128 8.53 10.36 9.28
C VAL A 128 9.65 11.38 9.34
N ALA A 129 10.40 11.46 10.44
CA ALA A 129 11.54 12.36 10.55
C ALA A 129 12.59 12.07 9.47
N ILE A 130 12.95 10.81 9.25
CA ILE A 130 13.91 10.41 8.20
C ILE A 130 13.37 10.75 6.81
N MET A 131 12.10 10.46 6.51
CA MET A 131 11.50 10.77 5.20
C MET A 131 11.55 12.27 4.90
N LEU A 132 11.23 13.12 5.89
CA LEU A 132 11.28 14.57 5.74
C LEU A 132 12.70 15.12 5.59
N LEU A 133 13.70 14.45 6.17
CA LEU A 133 15.11 14.79 6.01
C LEU A 133 15.65 14.41 4.62
N ILE A 134 15.15 13.31 4.04
CA ILE A 134 15.55 12.85 2.70
C ILE A 134 14.93 13.76 1.63
N ASP A 135 13.63 14.00 1.71
CA ASP A 135 12.93 14.85 0.75
C ASP A 135 11.71 15.53 1.38
N TRP A 136 11.80 16.86 1.50
CA TRP A 136 10.72 17.70 1.99
C TRP A 136 9.47 17.67 1.08
N GLN A 137 9.64 17.37 -0.21
CA GLN A 137 8.52 17.33 -1.16
C GLN A 137 7.56 16.17 -0.88
N MET A 138 7.96 15.15 -0.09
CA MET A 138 7.10 14.04 0.30
C MET A 138 5.84 14.47 1.06
N ILE A 139 5.82 15.67 1.66
CA ILE A 139 4.62 16.24 2.29
C ILE A 139 3.51 16.50 1.25
N LYS A 140 3.86 16.69 -0.03
CA LYS A 140 2.87 16.89 -1.10
C LYS A 140 2.26 15.58 -1.58
N GLU A 141 2.88 14.44 -1.26
CA GLU A 141 2.40 13.13 -1.68
C GLU A 141 1.19 12.69 -0.87
N VAL A 142 0.11 12.33 -1.56
CA VAL A 142 -1.13 11.85 -0.94
C VAL A 142 -0.88 10.58 -0.13
N SER A 143 -0.01 9.70 -0.63
CA SER A 143 0.34 8.43 0.00
C SER A 143 1.04 8.59 1.35
N PHE A 144 1.69 9.73 1.60
CA PHE A 144 2.28 10.08 2.89
C PHE A 144 1.17 10.33 3.92
N TRP A 145 0.23 11.22 3.60
CA TRP A 145 -0.90 11.58 4.47
C TRP A 145 -1.83 10.42 4.75
N LEU A 146 -2.17 9.63 3.72
CA LEU A 146 -3.02 8.43 3.86
C LEU A 146 -2.47 7.47 4.92
N SER A 147 -1.16 7.21 4.91
CA SER A 147 -0.58 6.31 5.89
C SER A 147 -0.41 6.92 7.26
N LEU A 148 -0.13 8.22 7.35
CA LEU A 148 -0.03 8.90 8.64
C LEU A 148 -1.37 8.83 9.36
N MET A 149 -2.47 9.11 8.64
CA MET A 149 -3.81 9.02 9.19
C MET A 149 -4.25 7.59 9.48
N ALA A 150 -3.91 6.63 8.60
CA ALA A 150 -4.19 5.23 8.88
C ALA A 150 -3.49 4.75 10.16
N PHE A 151 -2.23 5.15 10.36
CA PHE A 151 -1.49 4.84 11.57
C PHE A 151 -2.10 5.50 12.82
N LEU A 152 -2.48 6.77 12.74
CA LEU A 152 -3.18 7.44 13.85
C LEU A 152 -4.50 6.74 14.17
N GLY A 153 -5.22 6.26 13.16
CA GLY A 153 -6.38 5.38 13.32
C GLY A 153 -6.04 4.13 14.14
N VAL A 154 -5.01 3.38 13.73
CA VAL A 154 -4.57 2.16 14.45
C VAL A 154 -4.15 2.47 15.89
N LEU A 155 -3.42 3.57 16.12
CA LEU A 155 -2.93 3.95 17.45
C LEU A 155 -4.06 4.40 18.39
N THR A 156 -5.10 5.02 17.85
CA THR A 156 -6.26 5.51 18.62
C THR A 156 -7.33 4.46 18.82
N TYR A 157 -7.30 3.38 18.04
CA TYR A 157 -8.22 2.27 18.19
C TYR A 157 -7.99 1.52 19.51
N ARG A 158 -9.08 1.30 20.26
CA ARG A 158 -9.07 0.56 21.54
C ARG A 158 -10.04 -0.62 21.56
N GLY A 159 -10.62 -0.98 20.42
CA GLY A 159 -11.54 -2.11 20.33
C GLY A 159 -10.81 -3.45 20.21
N ARG A 160 -11.53 -4.56 20.41
CA ARG A 160 -10.98 -5.92 20.30
C ARG A 160 -11.10 -6.54 18.91
N HIS A 161 -12.04 -6.08 18.10
CA HIS A 161 -12.35 -6.74 16.83
C HIS A 161 -11.57 -6.14 15.66
N SER A 162 -11.01 -7.00 14.81
CA SER A 162 -10.24 -6.59 13.63
C SER A 162 -11.10 -5.88 12.57
N TRP A 163 -12.35 -6.29 12.40
CA TRP A 163 -13.27 -5.63 11.45
C TRP A 163 -13.59 -4.19 11.85
N ALA A 164 -13.73 -3.93 13.16
CA ALA A 164 -13.98 -2.58 13.68
C ALA A 164 -12.72 -1.70 13.64
N LEU A 165 -11.51 -2.28 13.66
CA LEU A 165 -10.27 -1.55 13.37
C LEU A 165 -10.29 -1.01 11.94
N THR A 166 -10.68 -1.84 10.97
CA THR A 166 -10.75 -1.43 9.55
C THR A 166 -11.71 -0.26 9.35
N LEU A 167 -12.93 -0.35 9.92
CA LEU A 167 -13.90 0.75 9.89
C LEU A 167 -13.37 2.01 10.58
N TRP A 168 -12.69 1.85 11.72
CA TRP A 168 -12.11 2.99 12.44
C TRP A 168 -11.01 3.68 11.62
N VAL A 169 -10.13 2.92 10.96
CA VAL A 169 -9.10 3.45 10.08
C VAL A 169 -9.72 4.19 8.88
N MET A 170 -10.85 3.73 8.36
CA MET A 170 -11.56 4.45 7.29
C MET A 170 -12.03 5.84 7.70
N VAL A 171 -12.52 6.01 8.94
CA VAL A 171 -12.91 7.32 9.47
C VAL A 171 -11.76 8.33 9.45
N TRP A 172 -10.52 7.85 9.59
CA TRP A 172 -9.31 8.67 9.51
C TRP A 172 -8.87 8.96 8.07
N VAL A 173 -9.11 8.03 7.15
CA VAL A 173 -8.57 8.07 5.78
C VAL A 173 -9.55 8.71 4.78
N TRP A 174 -10.85 8.54 4.98
CA TRP A 174 -11.91 9.01 4.07
C TRP A 174 -11.87 10.50 3.74
N PRO A 175 -11.65 11.44 4.69
CA PRO A 175 -11.60 12.87 4.37
C PRO A 175 -10.50 13.21 3.37
N ILE A 176 -9.32 12.59 3.51
CA ILE A 176 -8.19 12.80 2.58
C ILE A 176 -8.52 12.23 1.21
N LEU A 177 -9.08 11.01 1.15
CA LEU A 177 -9.51 10.41 -0.12
C LEU A 177 -10.53 11.30 -0.83
N SER A 178 -11.52 11.81 -0.10
CA SER A 178 -12.56 12.68 -0.65
C SER A 178 -11.99 14.02 -1.14
N LEU A 179 -11.01 14.60 -0.44
CA LEU A 179 -10.37 15.85 -0.85
C LEU A 179 -9.52 15.66 -2.12
N VAL A 180 -8.82 14.54 -2.23
CA VAL A 180 -7.90 14.28 -3.35
C VAL A 180 -8.62 13.81 -4.60
N PHE A 181 -9.57 12.88 -4.46
CA PHE A 181 -10.25 12.25 -5.59
C PHE A 181 -11.60 12.89 -5.91
N GLY A 182 -12.09 13.80 -5.06
CA GLY A 182 -13.38 14.51 -5.24
C GLY A 182 -14.61 13.61 -5.17
N ARG A 183 -14.43 12.33 -4.85
CA ARG A 183 -15.44 11.28 -5.00
C ARG A 183 -15.43 10.35 -3.79
N LEU A 184 -16.61 10.04 -3.26
CA LEU A 184 -16.78 9.05 -2.20
C LEU A 184 -17.38 7.79 -2.78
N ALA A 185 -16.50 6.79 -2.92
CA ALA A 185 -16.90 5.43 -3.16
C ALA A 185 -17.28 4.78 -1.81
N LEU A 186 -18.57 4.81 -1.45
CA LEU A 186 -19.13 4.24 -0.20
C LEU A 186 -18.96 2.71 -0.05
N LEU A 187 -19.32 1.93 -1.08
CA LEU A 187 -19.07 0.47 -1.18
C LEU A 187 -17.60 0.08 -1.51
N SER A 188 -16.62 1.01 -1.47
CA SER A 188 -15.23 0.69 -1.84
C SER A 188 -14.65 -0.40 -0.97
N PHE A 189 -15.13 -0.50 0.28
CA PHE A 189 -14.80 -1.59 1.17
C PHE A 189 -15.15 -2.97 0.61
N VAL A 190 -16.32 -3.13 -0.03
CA VAL A 190 -16.76 -4.42 -0.58
C VAL A 190 -15.83 -4.86 -1.71
N PHE A 191 -15.56 -3.95 -2.65
CA PHE A 191 -14.64 -4.21 -3.76
C PHE A 191 -13.20 -4.42 -3.28
N ASN A 192 -12.77 -3.65 -2.29
CA ASN A 192 -11.47 -3.80 -1.65
C ASN A 192 -11.34 -5.21 -1.05
N MET A 193 -12.33 -5.69 -0.29
CA MET A 193 -12.32 -7.02 0.30
C MET A 193 -12.25 -8.16 -0.75
N LEU A 194 -12.91 -7.99 -1.91
CA LEU A 194 -12.83 -8.96 -3.02
C LEU A 194 -11.44 -9.02 -3.67
N VAL A 195 -10.68 -7.93 -3.57
CA VAL A 195 -9.48 -7.71 -4.39
C VAL A 195 -8.19 -7.77 -3.56
N LEU A 196 -8.21 -7.51 -2.25
CA LEU A 196 -7.01 -7.47 -1.39
C LEU A 196 -6.13 -8.71 -1.52
N PHE A 197 -6.73 -9.90 -1.42
CA PHE A 197 -5.99 -11.16 -1.53
C PHE A 197 -5.31 -11.32 -2.90
N LEU A 198 -5.94 -10.80 -3.96
CA LEU A 198 -5.36 -10.80 -5.28
C LEU A 198 -4.21 -9.81 -5.40
N VAL A 199 -4.31 -8.62 -4.81
CA VAL A 199 -3.26 -7.59 -4.87
C VAL A 199 -1.95 -8.14 -4.35
N GLU A 200 -1.95 -8.78 -3.18
CA GLU A 200 -0.74 -9.34 -2.58
C GLU A 200 -0.14 -10.44 -3.47
N THR A 201 -0.98 -11.33 -3.99
CA THR A 201 -0.56 -12.42 -4.89
C THR A 201 0.01 -11.89 -6.19
N ILE A 202 -0.67 -10.96 -6.86
CA ILE A 202 -0.24 -10.32 -8.10
C ILE A 202 1.09 -9.58 -7.88
N SER A 203 1.25 -8.94 -6.73
CA SER A 203 2.46 -8.19 -6.40
C SER A 203 3.67 -9.09 -6.27
N LEU A 204 3.56 -10.16 -5.48
CA LEU A 204 4.66 -11.10 -5.25
C LEU A 204 5.02 -11.86 -6.52
N VAL A 205 4.02 -12.40 -7.21
CA VAL A 205 4.24 -13.18 -8.42
C VAL A 205 4.68 -12.30 -9.59
N GLY A 206 4.07 -11.12 -9.75
CA GLY A 206 4.46 -10.15 -10.76
C GLY A 206 5.89 -9.66 -10.59
N LEU A 207 6.31 -9.38 -9.35
CA LEU A 207 7.71 -9.05 -9.06
C LEU A 207 8.66 -10.19 -9.43
N GLY A 208 8.34 -11.43 -9.01
CA GLY A 208 9.13 -12.61 -9.35
C GLY A 208 9.29 -12.78 -10.86
N ALA A 209 8.20 -12.66 -11.61
CA ALA A 209 8.20 -12.75 -13.06
C ALA A 209 9.03 -11.63 -13.72
N MET A 210 8.96 -10.39 -13.21
CA MET A 210 9.78 -9.28 -13.72
C MET A 210 11.27 -9.51 -13.48
N LEU A 211 11.67 -10.00 -12.30
CA LEU A 211 13.07 -10.28 -11.98
C LEU A 211 13.63 -11.42 -12.84
N VAL A 212 12.87 -12.51 -12.99
CA VAL A 212 13.24 -13.64 -13.85
C VAL A 212 13.30 -13.22 -15.31
N GLY A 213 12.42 -12.31 -15.72
CA GLY A 213 12.38 -11.76 -17.08
C GLY A 213 13.60 -10.94 -17.48
N LEU A 214 14.40 -10.47 -16.51
CA LEU A 214 15.68 -9.81 -16.81
C LEU A 214 16.71 -10.79 -17.37
N VAL A 215 16.62 -12.08 -17.01
CA VAL A 215 17.56 -13.13 -17.44
C VAL A 215 16.92 -14.05 -18.49
N TRP A 216 15.67 -14.45 -18.28
CA TRP A 216 14.91 -15.35 -19.14
C TRP A 216 13.52 -14.78 -19.49
N PRO A 217 13.42 -13.93 -20.54
CA PRO A 217 12.15 -13.33 -20.95
C PRO A 217 11.05 -14.34 -21.30
N MET A 218 11.42 -15.50 -21.85
CA MET A 218 10.48 -16.56 -22.22
C MET A 218 9.81 -17.18 -20.98
N VAL A 219 10.59 -17.45 -19.93
CA VAL A 219 10.09 -18.01 -18.66
C VAL A 219 9.17 -16.99 -17.97
N ALA A 220 9.56 -15.71 -17.96
CA ALA A 220 8.72 -14.65 -17.43
C ALA A 220 7.37 -14.53 -18.15
N ARG A 221 7.33 -14.75 -19.47
CA ARG A 221 6.06 -14.77 -20.22
C ARG A 221 5.13 -15.87 -19.73
N TRP A 222 5.61 -17.11 -19.64
CA TRP A 222 4.82 -18.23 -19.11
C TRP A 222 4.34 -17.97 -17.68
N TRP A 223 5.21 -17.39 -16.85
CA TRP A 223 4.87 -17.02 -15.49
C TRP A 223 3.80 -15.94 -15.42
N LEU A 224 3.88 -14.90 -16.25
CA LEU A 224 2.86 -13.86 -16.33
C LEU A 224 1.53 -14.41 -16.85
N TRP A 225 1.56 -15.39 -17.75
CA TRP A 225 0.36 -16.09 -18.21
C TRP A 225 -0.31 -16.91 -17.10
N LEU A 226 0.45 -17.46 -16.16
CA LEU A 226 -0.10 -18.15 -14.98
C LEU A 226 -0.97 -17.22 -14.12
N ILE A 227 -0.58 -15.95 -13.97
CA ILE A 227 -1.35 -14.96 -13.19
C ILE A 227 -2.41 -14.21 -13.99
N TYR A 228 -2.46 -14.41 -15.30
CA TYR A 228 -3.43 -13.73 -16.17
C TYR A 228 -4.90 -13.91 -15.73
N PRO A 229 -5.37 -15.10 -15.28
CA PRO A 229 -6.74 -15.25 -14.77
C PRO A 229 -7.04 -14.38 -13.55
N LEU A 230 -6.08 -14.24 -12.64
CA LEU A 230 -6.21 -13.37 -11.45
C LEU A 230 -6.29 -11.90 -11.86
N LEU A 231 -5.45 -11.48 -12.81
CA LEU A 231 -5.51 -10.13 -13.36
C LEU A 231 -6.83 -9.85 -14.06
N ARG A 232 -7.34 -10.82 -14.81
CA ARG A 232 -8.61 -10.70 -15.51
C ARG A 232 -9.78 -10.57 -14.53
N TYR A 233 -9.79 -11.38 -13.47
CA TYR A 233 -10.77 -11.25 -12.40
C TYR A 233 -10.71 -9.86 -11.76
N PHE A 234 -9.52 -9.34 -11.44
CA PHE A 234 -9.37 -7.99 -10.89
C PHE A 234 -9.99 -6.95 -11.83
N VAL A 235 -9.65 -6.99 -13.12
CA VAL A 235 -10.22 -6.07 -14.13
C VAL A 235 -11.74 -6.19 -14.18
N MET A 236 -12.29 -7.40 -14.12
CA MET A 236 -13.74 -7.62 -14.10
C MET A 236 -14.40 -6.97 -12.86
N VAL A 237 -13.79 -7.09 -11.69
CA VAL A 237 -14.29 -6.45 -10.46
C VAL A 237 -14.25 -4.93 -10.55
N VAL A 238 -13.20 -4.36 -11.17
CA VAL A 238 -13.10 -2.91 -11.43
C VAL A 238 -14.19 -2.45 -12.38
N GLU A 239 -14.42 -3.17 -13.49
CA GLU A 239 -15.45 -2.82 -14.45
C GLU A 239 -16.86 -2.95 -13.84
N TRP A 240 -17.12 -4.03 -13.11
CA TRP A 240 -18.38 -4.21 -12.39
C TRP A 240 -18.63 -3.12 -11.35
N GLY A 241 -17.60 -2.75 -10.58
CA GLY A 241 -17.68 -1.66 -9.62
C GLY A 241 -17.94 -0.31 -10.27
N ALA A 242 -17.33 -0.02 -11.42
CA ALA A 242 -17.54 1.24 -12.13
C ALA A 242 -18.98 1.36 -12.68
N ASP A 243 -19.54 0.27 -13.21
CA ASP A 243 -20.86 0.29 -13.85
C ASP A 243 -22.03 0.50 -12.86
N LEU A 244 -21.80 0.27 -11.57
CA LEU A 244 -22.82 0.40 -10.51
C LEU A 244 -23.15 1.86 -10.12
N ASN A 245 -22.42 2.87 -10.62
CA ASN A 245 -22.68 4.33 -10.42
C ASN A 245 -23.06 4.76 -8.97
N TRP A 246 -22.43 4.15 -7.96
CA TRP A 246 -22.65 4.36 -6.52
C TRP A 246 -21.73 5.42 -5.92
N ILE A 247 -21.13 6.23 -6.80
CA ILE A 247 -20.23 7.31 -6.43
C ILE A 247 -21.08 8.49 -5.99
N VAL A 248 -20.80 8.98 -4.80
CA VAL A 248 -21.32 10.27 -4.36
C VAL A 248 -20.26 11.31 -4.66
N ASP A 249 -20.55 12.23 -5.57
CA ASP A 249 -19.73 13.41 -5.84
C ASP A 249 -19.81 14.34 -4.62
N PHE A 250 -18.89 14.11 -3.68
CA PHE A 250 -18.80 14.88 -2.46
C PHE A 250 -17.45 15.59 -2.42
N ASN A 251 -17.47 16.86 -2.80
CA ASN A 251 -16.28 17.71 -2.80
C ASN A 251 -15.96 18.16 -1.37
N PHE A 252 -15.06 17.44 -0.71
CA PHE A 252 -14.56 17.81 0.61
C PHE A 252 -13.69 19.06 0.51
N ASN A 253 -14.11 20.15 1.14
CA ASN A 253 -13.30 21.37 1.24
C ASN A 253 -12.24 21.21 2.37
N TRP A 254 -11.12 21.92 2.28
CA TRP A 254 -10.09 22.03 3.32
C TRP A 254 -10.68 22.39 4.70
N TRP A 255 -11.67 23.28 4.74
CA TRP A 255 -12.35 23.64 6.00
C TRP A 255 -13.11 22.47 6.63
N MET A 256 -13.76 21.65 5.80
CA MET A 256 -14.46 20.44 6.27
C MET A 256 -13.47 19.40 6.77
N LEU A 257 -12.30 19.29 6.13
CA LEU A 257 -11.23 18.40 6.57
C LEU A 257 -10.68 18.79 7.94
N VAL A 258 -10.38 20.08 8.14
CA VAL A 258 -9.95 20.61 9.44
C VAL A 258 -11.04 20.38 10.50
N GLY A 259 -12.29 20.71 10.19
CA GLY A 259 -13.43 20.48 11.09
C GLY A 259 -13.59 19.01 11.49
N TRP A 260 -13.46 18.09 10.54
CA TRP A 260 -13.57 16.65 10.78
C TRP A 260 -12.51 16.14 11.76
N TYR A 261 -11.24 16.49 11.54
CA TYR A 261 -10.17 16.07 12.45
C TYR A 261 -10.27 16.74 13.82
N LEU A 262 -10.71 18.01 13.90
CA LEU A 262 -10.98 18.66 15.19
C LEU A 262 -12.05 17.93 16.00
N ILE A 263 -13.16 17.54 15.35
CA ILE A 263 -14.22 16.76 16.00
C ILE A 263 -13.71 15.39 16.45
N LEU A 264 -12.93 14.70 15.61
CA LEU A 264 -12.33 13.40 15.97
C LEU A 264 -11.39 13.51 17.17
N PHE A 265 -10.50 14.50 17.18
CA PHE A 265 -9.58 14.72 18.29
C PHE A 265 -10.32 15.07 19.58
N TRP A 266 -11.32 15.96 19.50
CA TRP A 266 -12.17 16.30 20.64
C TRP A 266 -12.93 15.09 21.20
N TRP A 267 -13.48 14.24 20.33
CA TRP A 267 -14.18 13.02 20.72
C TRP A 267 -13.25 12.03 21.42
N LEU A 268 -12.04 11.84 20.90
CA LEU A 268 -11.01 10.99 21.50
C LEU A 268 -10.57 11.51 22.87
N GLU A 269 -10.41 12.83 23.02
CA GLU A 269 -10.03 13.43 24.29
C GLU A 269 -11.12 13.25 25.35
N LYS A 270 -12.40 13.44 24.99
CA LYS A 270 -13.54 13.16 25.87
C LYS A 270 -13.58 11.69 26.30
N ARG A 271 -13.34 10.75 25.37
CA ARG A 271 -13.29 9.32 25.69
C ARG A 271 -12.17 8.97 26.66
N LYS A 272 -10.99 9.58 26.47
CA LYS A 272 -9.82 9.40 27.36
C LYS A 272 -10.11 9.94 28.77
N LYS A 273 -10.79 11.09 28.89
CA LYS A 273 -11.21 11.65 30.18
C LYS A 273 -12.24 10.76 30.89
N ARG A 274 -13.25 10.24 30.17
CA ARG A 274 -14.24 9.31 30.75
C ARG A 274 -13.65 8.00 31.25
N GLN A 275 -12.67 7.42 30.55
CA GLN A 275 -12.00 6.20 31.01
C GLN A 275 -11.14 6.41 32.26
N LYS A 276 -10.51 7.59 32.41
CA LYS A 276 -9.76 7.95 33.62
C LYS A 276 -10.64 8.19 34.85
N LEU A 277 -11.95 8.41 34.65
CA LEU A 277 -12.92 8.62 35.74
C LEU A 277 -13.58 7.30 36.19
N CYS A 278 -13.38 6.20 35.46
CA CYS A 278 -13.94 4.88 35.76
C CYS A 278 -12.90 3.86 36.25
N CYS A 279 -11.64 4.26 36.43
CA CYS A 279 -10.57 3.51 37.09
C CYS A 279 -10.16 4.27 38.35
#